data_AF-A0A2V2MVZ2-F1
#
_entry.id   AF-A0A2V2MVZ2-F1
#
_cell.length_a   1.000
_cell.length_b   1.000
_cell.length_c   1.000
_cell.angle_alpha   90.00
_cell.angle_beta   90.00
_cell.angle_gamma   90.00
#
_symmetry.space_group_name_H-M   'P 1'
#
loop_
_entity.id
_entity.type
_entity.pdbx_description
1 polymer ?
#
loop_
_entity_poly.entity_id
_entity_poly.type
_entity_poly.pdbx_seq_one_letter_code
_entity_poly.pdbx_strand_id
1 'polypeptide(L)'
;MEITVSRVQGNLIFTINGRMDGFGSQKVTESLQTSLCDSDIDIIFDLKQMDYISSAGLRVFQEIYRKIKERNGKVIVCQVQDFPLGIMKMGGFLQALELHTTLEDAISSSRNNLSLDNQKKSELKFTFEEIGQGTASLQVLGNLTNIEEGKITDDDIQKLLYTPEKFEIGIGAVGTNKESVKNILGNMVILNGDMLWTPADGNETADFFTGDIMEGGEIERFGIFQVTHLGPFQYILTLQAENTGDHSINGLAEEISRFAEINCPNFSGVWVMSMKATIEGICSSDITSSLITAAKTKQNQQHEEGGVKHSLYRIPTRESIIEAASEDNLDNRYLGETLIGFGYGVDLKRAKGYFSPDTLETIAIMPSPMHHYDLFLNINGAVLRDVPWNPSRDLNLQISQELKNGSLVTMHHLLGITKIRNVSVAISFISSISVK
;
A
#
# COMPACT_ATOMS: atom_id res chain seq x y z
N MET A 1 -3.58 -33.04 17.16
CA MET A 1 -3.89 -32.44 15.86
C MET A 1 -2.72 -31.59 15.43
N GLU A 2 -2.28 -31.81 14.21
CA GLU A 2 -1.18 -31.10 13.57
C GLU A 2 -1.70 -30.44 12.29
N ILE A 3 -1.26 -29.20 12.06
CA ILE A 3 -1.64 -28.42 10.89
C ILE A 3 -0.35 -27.94 10.27
N THR A 4 -0.14 -28.28 9.00
CA THR A 4 0.95 -27.71 8.20
C THR A 4 0.32 -26.79 7.18
N VAL A 5 0.80 -25.55 7.14
CA VAL A 5 0.39 -24.55 6.16
C VAL A 5 1.51 -24.37 5.15
N SER A 6 1.18 -24.44 3.87
CA SER A 6 2.13 -24.21 2.79
C SER A 6 1.51 -23.39 1.67
N ARG A 7 2.36 -22.71 0.91
CA ARG A 7 1.97 -22.02 -0.33
C ARG A 7 2.62 -22.71 -1.52
N VAL A 8 1.81 -23.31 -2.38
CA VAL A 8 2.29 -24.05 -3.56
C VAL A 8 1.61 -23.47 -4.79
N GLN A 9 2.39 -22.92 -5.71
CA GLN A 9 1.88 -22.34 -6.96
C GLN A 9 0.80 -21.26 -6.70
N GLY A 10 1.04 -20.40 -5.70
CA GLY A 10 0.09 -19.37 -5.27
C GLY A 10 -1.08 -19.86 -4.40
N ASN A 11 -1.30 -21.18 -4.30
CA ASN A 11 -2.39 -21.74 -3.49
C ASN A 11 -2.02 -21.84 -2.02
N LEU A 12 -2.90 -21.37 -1.14
CA LEU A 12 -2.82 -21.62 0.29
C LEU A 12 -3.38 -23.02 0.60
N ILE A 13 -2.52 -23.89 1.13
CA ILE A 13 -2.83 -25.30 1.41
C ILE A 13 -2.69 -25.57 2.90
N PHE A 14 -3.77 -26.09 3.49
CA PHE A 14 -3.80 -26.60 4.86
C PHE A 14 -3.81 -28.12 4.84
N THR A 15 -2.72 -28.73 5.27
CA THR A 15 -2.65 -30.18 5.50
C THR A 15 -3.01 -30.47 6.96
N ILE A 16 -4.12 -31.18 7.17
CA ILE A 16 -4.69 -31.43 8.49
C ILE A 16 -4.53 -32.90 8.86
N ASN A 17 -3.79 -33.14 9.95
CA ASN A 17 -3.57 -34.49 10.48
C ASN A 17 -4.22 -34.64 11.87
N GLY A 18 -5.01 -35.70 12.04
CA GLY A 18 -5.72 -36.03 13.27
C GLY A 18 -7.20 -35.70 13.24
N ARG A 19 -7.73 -35.04 14.28
CA ARG A 19 -9.17 -34.90 14.52
C ARG A 19 -9.60 -33.44 14.63
N MET A 20 -10.57 -33.05 13.80
CA MET A 20 -11.24 -31.74 13.87
C MET A 20 -12.49 -31.80 14.77
N ASP A 21 -12.28 -32.17 16.03
CA ASP A 21 -13.26 -32.01 17.11
C ASP A 21 -13.25 -30.57 17.66
N GLY A 22 -13.94 -30.28 18.76
CA GLY A 22 -14.01 -28.91 19.28
C GLY A 22 -12.66 -28.25 19.54
N PHE A 23 -11.67 -29.00 20.04
CA PHE A 23 -10.32 -28.49 20.25
C PHE A 23 -9.55 -28.35 18.94
N GLY A 24 -9.68 -29.35 18.06
CA GLY A 24 -9.10 -29.28 16.73
C GLY A 24 -9.59 -28.05 15.96
N SER A 25 -10.90 -27.85 15.89
CA SER A 25 -11.53 -26.74 15.18
C SER A 25 -10.96 -25.38 15.58
N GLN A 26 -10.73 -25.15 16.88
CA GLN A 26 -10.12 -23.90 17.35
C GLN A 26 -8.72 -23.69 16.77
N LYS A 27 -7.88 -24.73 16.76
CA LYS A 27 -6.53 -24.65 16.16
C LYS A 27 -6.56 -24.36 14.66
N VAL A 28 -7.54 -24.90 13.93
CA VAL A 28 -7.70 -24.58 12.48
C VAL A 28 -8.10 -23.13 12.30
N THR A 29 -9.03 -22.62 13.12
CA THR A 29 -9.43 -21.22 13.07
C THR A 29 -8.25 -20.29 13.34
N GLU A 30 -7.44 -20.56 14.36
CA GLU A 30 -6.23 -19.78 14.67
C GLU A 30 -5.21 -19.82 13.51
N SER A 31 -5.01 -20.99 12.91
CA SER A 31 -4.13 -21.17 11.74
C SER A 31 -4.65 -20.43 10.50
N LEU A 32 -5.97 -20.42 10.29
CA LEU A 32 -6.61 -19.66 9.21
C LEU A 32 -6.44 -18.16 9.43
N GLN A 33 -6.69 -17.66 10.64
CA GLN A 33 -6.55 -16.23 10.97
C GLN A 33 -5.11 -15.71 10.74
N THR A 34 -4.11 -16.56 10.96
CA THR A 34 -2.70 -16.18 10.82
C THR A 34 -2.16 -16.35 9.40
N SER A 35 -2.71 -17.26 8.60
CA SER A 35 -2.12 -17.62 7.30
C SER A 35 -2.94 -17.18 6.09
N LEU A 36 -4.24 -16.94 6.28
CA LEU A 36 -5.13 -16.47 5.22
C LEU A 36 -4.88 -14.98 4.98
N CYS A 37 -4.51 -14.66 3.76
CA CYS A 37 -4.30 -13.30 3.29
C CYS A 37 -5.54 -12.81 2.52
N ASP A 38 -5.69 -11.49 2.35
CA ASP A 38 -6.79 -10.92 1.55
C ASP A 38 -6.68 -11.21 0.06
N SER A 39 -5.47 -11.53 -0.41
CA SER A 39 -5.16 -12.02 -1.75
C SER A 39 -5.64 -13.43 -2.06
N ASP A 40 -5.96 -14.24 -1.03
CA ASP A 40 -6.32 -15.64 -1.23
C ASP A 40 -7.75 -15.76 -1.79
N ILE A 41 -7.83 -16.14 -3.07
CA ILE A 41 -9.09 -16.34 -3.80
C ILE A 41 -9.57 -17.79 -3.66
N ASP A 42 -8.66 -18.77 -3.74
CA ASP A 42 -8.98 -20.18 -3.53
C ASP A 42 -8.13 -20.73 -2.38
N ILE A 43 -8.70 -21.66 -1.61
CA ILE A 43 -8.03 -22.33 -0.49
C ILE A 43 -8.21 -23.84 -0.59
N ILE A 44 -7.15 -24.59 -0.29
CA ILE A 44 -7.15 -26.05 -0.37
C ILE A 44 -6.95 -26.66 1.02
N PHE A 45 -7.80 -27.62 1.37
CA PHE A 45 -7.64 -28.46 2.55
C PHE A 45 -7.29 -29.90 2.13
N ASP A 46 -6.10 -30.36 2.52
CA ASP A 46 -5.71 -31.77 2.39
C ASP A 46 -6.07 -32.51 3.68
N LEU A 47 -7.06 -33.41 3.56
CA LEU A 47 -7.65 -34.14 4.67
C LEU A 47 -7.24 -35.62 4.67
N LYS A 48 -6.14 -35.98 3.98
CA LYS A 48 -5.65 -37.36 3.87
C LYS A 48 -5.51 -38.09 5.21
N GLN A 49 -5.03 -37.40 6.24
CA GLN A 49 -4.86 -37.97 7.58
C GLN A 49 -5.84 -37.39 8.59
N MET A 50 -7.00 -36.90 8.12
CA MET A 50 -8.06 -36.44 9.01
C MET A 50 -8.99 -37.60 9.37
N ASP A 51 -8.96 -38.05 10.61
CA ASP A 51 -9.72 -39.21 11.09
C ASP A 51 -11.17 -38.88 11.45
N TYR A 52 -11.44 -37.61 11.80
CA TYR A 52 -12.71 -37.21 12.39
C TYR A 52 -13.00 -35.73 12.19
N ILE A 53 -14.28 -35.40 12.00
CA ILE A 53 -14.78 -34.03 12.03
C ILE A 53 -16.07 -33.95 12.85
N SER A 54 -16.19 -32.92 13.69
CA SER A 54 -17.39 -32.63 14.48
C SER A 54 -18.23 -31.50 13.87
N SER A 55 -19.37 -31.17 14.50
CA SER A 55 -20.16 -29.98 14.16
C SER A 55 -19.35 -28.67 14.28
N ALA A 56 -18.40 -28.59 15.21
CA ALA A 56 -17.49 -27.45 15.31
C ALA A 56 -16.58 -27.33 14.06
N GLY A 57 -16.09 -28.47 13.54
CA GLY A 57 -15.27 -28.48 12.33
C GLY A 57 -16.05 -28.07 11.09
N LEU A 58 -17.31 -28.51 10.98
CA LEU A 58 -18.19 -28.07 9.89
C LEU A 58 -18.43 -26.55 9.91
N ARG A 59 -18.50 -25.92 11.09
CA ARG A 59 -18.62 -24.45 11.20
C ARG A 59 -17.37 -23.72 10.71
N VAL A 60 -16.18 -24.25 10.97
CA VAL A 60 -14.92 -23.69 10.43
C VAL A 60 -15.00 -23.62 8.90
N PHE A 61 -15.43 -24.72 8.26
CA PHE A 61 -15.63 -24.76 6.80
C PHE A 61 -16.72 -23.79 6.31
N GLN A 62 -17.80 -23.58 7.07
CA GLN A 62 -18.84 -22.61 6.76
C GLN A 62 -18.34 -21.16 6.79
N GLU A 63 -17.58 -20.80 7.82
CA GLU A 63 -17.04 -19.45 7.99
C GLU A 63 -16.03 -19.11 6.88
N ILE A 64 -15.11 -20.04 6.58
CA ILE A 64 -14.13 -19.84 5.51
C ILE A 64 -14.81 -19.79 4.14
N TYR A 65 -15.82 -20.63 3.89
CA TYR A 65 -16.59 -20.55 2.65
C TYR A 65 -17.25 -19.19 2.46
N ARG A 66 -17.85 -18.60 3.51
CA ARG A 66 -18.43 -17.26 3.40
C ARG A 66 -17.37 -16.22 3.03
N LYS A 67 -16.23 -16.19 3.75
CA LYS A 67 -15.12 -15.27 3.47
C LYS A 67 -14.58 -15.41 2.05
N ILE A 68 -14.37 -16.65 1.61
CA ILE A 68 -13.83 -16.96 0.28
C ILE A 68 -14.86 -16.66 -0.82
N LYS A 69 -16.15 -16.95 -0.59
CA LYS A 69 -17.22 -16.62 -1.54
C LYS A 69 -17.38 -15.11 -1.76
N GLU A 70 -17.18 -14.29 -0.73
CA GLU A 70 -17.16 -12.81 -0.85
C GLU A 70 -16.07 -12.33 -1.83
N ARG A 71 -15.00 -13.12 -2.01
CA ARG A 71 -13.91 -12.90 -2.97
C ARG A 71 -14.15 -13.57 -4.34
N ASN A 72 -15.38 -14.02 -4.62
CA ASN A 72 -15.72 -14.92 -5.73
C ASN A 72 -14.84 -16.18 -5.77
N GLY A 73 -14.39 -16.63 -4.62
CA GLY A 73 -13.44 -17.69 -4.34
C GLY A 73 -14.01 -19.12 -4.31
N LYS A 74 -13.14 -20.13 -4.20
CA LYS A 74 -13.52 -21.52 -3.93
C LYS A 74 -12.83 -22.09 -2.69
N VAL A 75 -13.58 -22.86 -1.91
CA VAL A 75 -13.00 -23.73 -0.88
C VAL A 75 -12.92 -25.14 -1.46
N ILE A 76 -11.70 -25.63 -1.61
CA ILE A 76 -11.38 -26.91 -2.23
C ILE A 76 -10.93 -27.88 -1.13
N VAL A 77 -11.42 -29.11 -1.17
CA VAL A 77 -11.08 -30.16 -0.21
C VAL A 77 -10.65 -31.40 -0.97
N CYS A 78 -9.53 -32.00 -0.57
CA CYS A 78 -9.02 -33.22 -1.20
C CYS A 78 -8.73 -34.34 -0.20
N GLN A 79 -8.65 -35.56 -0.72
CA GLN A 79 -8.27 -36.77 0.03
C GLN A 79 -9.10 -37.00 1.32
N VAL A 80 -10.39 -36.66 1.30
CA VAL A 80 -11.28 -36.84 2.45
C VAL A 80 -11.50 -38.32 2.74
N GLN A 81 -11.26 -38.73 3.98
CA GLN A 81 -11.51 -40.11 4.42
C GLN A 81 -13.01 -40.42 4.51
N ASP A 82 -13.38 -41.69 4.37
CA ASP A 82 -14.79 -42.12 4.29
C ASP A 82 -15.65 -41.66 5.48
N PHE A 83 -15.11 -41.76 6.69
CA PHE A 83 -15.84 -41.41 7.90
C PHE A 83 -16.12 -39.89 7.99
N PRO A 84 -15.11 -38.99 7.90
CA PRO A 84 -15.37 -37.56 7.78
C PRO A 84 -16.24 -37.18 6.59
N LEU A 85 -16.06 -37.80 5.43
CA LEU A 85 -16.89 -37.54 4.24
C LEU A 85 -18.37 -37.83 4.53
N GLY A 86 -18.66 -38.92 5.23
CA GLY A 86 -20.02 -39.25 5.69
C GLY A 86 -20.62 -38.16 6.58
N ILE A 87 -19.85 -37.64 7.54
CA ILE A 87 -20.29 -36.54 8.41
C ILE A 87 -20.52 -35.25 7.63
N MET A 88 -19.63 -34.90 6.71
CA MET A 88 -19.78 -33.72 5.85
C MET A 88 -21.01 -33.82 4.94
N LYS A 89 -21.34 -35.02 4.43
CA LYS A 89 -22.58 -35.30 3.67
C LYS A 89 -23.82 -35.05 4.51
N MET A 90 -23.85 -35.59 5.74
CA MET A 90 -24.98 -35.40 6.66
C MET A 90 -25.17 -33.93 7.04
N GLY A 91 -24.08 -33.17 7.13
CA GLY A 91 -24.11 -31.73 7.41
C GLY A 91 -24.62 -30.85 6.26
N GLY A 92 -24.90 -31.41 5.07
CA GLY A 92 -25.42 -30.69 3.90
C GLY A 92 -24.46 -29.67 3.28
N PHE A 93 -23.22 -29.59 3.78
CA PHE A 93 -22.29 -28.52 3.45
C PHE A 93 -21.36 -28.82 2.27
N LEU A 94 -21.28 -30.09 1.83
CA LEU A 94 -20.46 -30.48 0.69
C LEU A 94 -20.83 -29.77 -0.62
N GLN A 95 -22.05 -29.26 -0.77
CA GLN A 95 -22.45 -28.52 -1.98
C GLN A 95 -21.74 -27.17 -2.11
N ALA A 96 -21.23 -26.63 -0.99
CA ALA A 96 -20.47 -25.39 -0.95
C ALA A 96 -18.97 -25.60 -1.20
N LEU A 97 -18.51 -26.85 -1.23
CA LEU A 97 -17.11 -27.24 -1.33
C LEU A 97 -16.83 -27.91 -2.67
N GLU A 98 -15.66 -27.64 -3.25
CA GLU A 98 -15.17 -28.41 -4.38
C GLU A 98 -14.35 -29.61 -3.86
N LEU A 99 -14.64 -30.82 -4.34
CA LEU A 99 -14.05 -32.07 -3.83
C LEU A 99 -13.18 -32.74 -4.87
N HIS A 100 -11.97 -33.12 -4.46
CA HIS A 100 -11.02 -33.84 -5.31
C HIS A 100 -10.45 -35.07 -4.62
N THR A 101 -10.02 -36.05 -5.41
CA THR A 101 -9.44 -37.29 -4.89
C THR A 101 -7.97 -37.16 -4.51
N THR A 102 -7.23 -36.28 -5.19
CA THR A 102 -5.80 -36.07 -4.97
C THR A 102 -5.50 -34.59 -4.70
N LEU A 103 -4.34 -34.33 -4.11
CA LEU A 103 -3.88 -32.95 -3.92
C LEU A 103 -3.56 -32.29 -5.26
N GLU A 104 -2.99 -33.05 -6.20
CA GLU A 104 -2.66 -32.59 -7.54
C GLU A 104 -3.90 -32.11 -8.31
N ASP A 105 -5.01 -32.87 -8.24
CA ASP A 105 -6.28 -32.48 -8.86
C ASP A 105 -6.85 -31.19 -8.24
N ALA A 106 -6.77 -31.06 -6.91
CA ALA A 106 -7.21 -29.87 -6.19
C ALA A 106 -6.39 -28.62 -6.53
N ILE A 107 -5.07 -28.76 -6.67
CA ILE A 107 -4.21 -27.66 -7.12
C ILE A 107 -4.56 -27.30 -8.56
N SER A 108 -4.76 -28.29 -9.44
CA SER A 108 -5.14 -28.09 -10.85
C SER A 108 -6.49 -27.43 -11.06
N SER A 109 -7.45 -27.64 -10.16
CA SER A 109 -8.77 -27.02 -10.25
C SER A 109 -8.84 -25.60 -9.69
N SER A 110 -7.83 -25.21 -8.91
CA SER A 110 -7.70 -23.84 -8.44
C SER A 110 -7.30 -22.91 -9.58
N ARG A 111 -7.88 -21.71 -9.54
CA ARG A 111 -7.55 -20.64 -10.49
C ARG A 111 -6.09 -20.21 -10.45
N ASN A 112 -5.37 -20.45 -9.35
CA ASN A 112 -3.96 -20.09 -9.25
C ASN A 112 -3.04 -21.00 -10.09
N ASN A 113 -3.50 -22.20 -10.52
CA ASN A 113 -2.69 -23.13 -11.32
C ASN A 113 -2.81 -22.92 -12.84
N LEU A 114 -3.44 -21.84 -13.31
CA LEU A 114 -3.50 -21.50 -14.73
C LEU A 114 -2.17 -20.96 -15.31
N SER A 115 -1.06 -21.07 -14.58
CA SER A 115 0.09 -20.18 -14.72
C SER A 115 1.49 -20.83 -14.71
N LEU A 116 1.62 -22.13 -15.02
CA LEU A 116 2.95 -22.78 -15.00
C LEU A 116 3.51 -23.29 -16.32
N ASP A 117 2.71 -23.36 -17.39
CA ASP A 117 3.18 -23.86 -18.69
C ASP A 117 3.38 -22.79 -19.77
N ASN A 118 3.45 -21.51 -19.40
CA ASN A 118 3.89 -20.47 -20.31
C ASN A 118 4.78 -19.46 -19.60
N GLN A 119 6.10 -19.67 -19.64
CA GLN A 119 7.08 -18.57 -19.66
C GLN A 119 6.98 -17.78 -20.97
N LYS A 120 5.77 -17.37 -21.37
CA LYS A 120 5.60 -16.16 -22.17
C LYS A 120 5.62 -15.02 -21.18
N LYS A 121 6.41 -13.98 -21.44
CA LYS A 121 6.21 -12.65 -20.85
C LYS A 121 4.70 -12.40 -20.86
N SER A 122 4.06 -12.47 -19.69
CA SER A 122 2.67 -12.08 -19.55
C SER A 122 2.62 -10.63 -20.00
N GLU A 123 1.93 -10.36 -21.11
CA GLU A 123 1.58 -9.00 -21.47
C GLU A 123 0.71 -8.49 -20.33
N LEU A 124 1.25 -7.55 -19.54
CA LEU A 124 0.50 -6.85 -18.52
C LEU A 124 -0.77 -6.28 -19.15
N LYS A 125 -1.92 -6.84 -18.79
CA LYS A 125 -3.20 -6.35 -19.29
C LYS A 125 -3.66 -5.21 -18.42
N PHE A 126 -3.12 -4.03 -18.69
CA PHE A 126 -3.67 -2.78 -18.17
C PHE A 126 -4.93 -2.42 -18.93
N THR A 127 -5.99 -2.10 -18.19
CA THR A 127 -7.20 -1.50 -18.74
C THR A 127 -7.32 -0.10 -18.21
N PHE A 128 -7.51 0.86 -19.10
CA PHE A 128 -7.76 2.26 -18.77
C PHE A 128 -9.21 2.60 -19.11
N GLU A 129 -9.90 3.19 -18.15
CA GLU A 129 -11.27 3.68 -18.29
C GLU A 129 -11.28 5.17 -17.95
N GLU A 130 -11.86 6.00 -18.82
CA GLU A 130 -12.14 7.41 -18.51
C GLU A 130 -13.42 7.47 -17.67
N ILE A 131 -13.32 7.98 -16.45
CA ILE A 131 -14.43 8.03 -15.48
C ILE A 131 -15.00 9.44 -15.30
N GLY A 132 -14.32 10.47 -15.81
CA GLY A 132 -14.76 11.84 -15.62
C GLY A 132 -13.98 12.84 -16.47
N GLN A 133 -14.60 13.99 -16.69
CA GLN A 133 -13.99 15.15 -17.34
C GLN A 133 -13.72 16.27 -16.33
N GLY A 134 -12.71 17.08 -16.60
CA GLY A 134 -12.36 18.23 -15.77
C GLY A 134 -10.86 18.46 -15.75
N THR A 135 -10.44 19.48 -15.03
CA THR A 135 -9.02 19.78 -14.79
C THR A 135 -8.67 19.50 -13.34
N ALA A 136 -7.46 18.98 -13.13
CA ALA A 136 -6.90 18.79 -11.80
C ALA A 136 -5.66 19.64 -11.60
N SER A 137 -5.45 20.11 -10.38
CA SER A 137 -4.30 20.92 -9.98
C SER A 137 -3.77 20.48 -8.62
N LEU A 138 -2.55 20.93 -8.30
CA LEU A 138 -1.95 20.76 -6.97
C LEU A 138 -1.88 22.10 -6.25
N GLN A 139 -2.18 22.07 -4.95
CA GLN A 139 -1.78 23.11 -4.01
C GLN A 139 -0.70 22.55 -3.09
N VAL A 140 0.40 23.27 -2.95
CA VAL A 140 1.59 22.84 -2.23
C VAL A 140 1.86 23.80 -1.08
N LEU A 141 2.08 23.24 0.11
CA LEU A 141 2.63 23.92 1.26
C LEU A 141 4.06 23.41 1.47
N GLY A 142 5.00 24.32 1.71
CA GLY A 142 6.40 23.98 1.93
C GLY A 142 7.16 23.70 0.63
N ASN A 143 8.42 23.27 0.76
CA ASN A 143 9.28 22.95 -0.37
C ASN A 143 10.10 21.70 -0.04
N LEU A 144 9.88 20.62 -0.81
CA LEU A 144 10.50 19.33 -0.56
C LEU A 144 12.03 19.38 -0.68
N THR A 145 12.56 20.16 -1.64
CA THR A 145 14.02 20.36 -1.78
C THR A 145 14.61 21.09 -0.57
N ASN A 146 13.92 22.09 -0.02
CA ASN A 146 14.37 22.76 1.22
C ASN A 146 14.40 21.81 2.41
N ILE A 147 13.43 20.89 2.49
CA ILE A 147 13.45 19.81 3.49
C ILE A 147 14.70 18.97 3.23
N GLU A 148 14.85 18.37 2.05
CA GLU A 148 15.96 17.49 1.68
C GLU A 148 17.35 18.08 2.01
N GLU A 149 17.54 19.35 1.68
CA GLU A 149 18.80 20.06 1.89
C GLU A 149 19.04 20.46 3.35
N GLY A 150 18.04 20.38 4.22
CA GLY A 150 18.13 20.77 5.63
C GLY A 150 18.00 22.28 5.87
N LYS A 151 17.27 22.98 4.98
CA LYS A 151 17.01 24.42 5.06
C LYS A 151 15.79 24.79 5.90
N ILE A 152 15.13 23.80 6.50
CA ILE A 152 13.94 24.00 7.34
C ILE A 152 14.29 24.34 8.78
N THR A 153 13.35 25.01 9.43
CA THR A 153 13.38 25.45 10.82
C THR A 153 12.03 25.19 11.49
N ASP A 154 11.95 25.41 12.80
CA ASP A 154 10.69 25.33 13.53
C ASP A 154 9.64 26.29 12.90
N ASP A 155 10.04 27.43 12.32
CA ASP A 155 9.15 28.45 11.72
C ASP A 155 8.44 28.02 10.44
N ASP A 156 8.93 26.97 9.78
CA ASP A 156 8.26 26.38 8.63
C ASP A 156 7.07 25.49 9.01
N ILE A 157 6.91 25.16 10.31
CA ILE A 157 5.78 24.37 10.81
C ILE A 157 4.52 25.24 10.85
N GLN A 158 3.54 24.89 10.02
CA GLN A 158 2.27 25.62 9.93
C GLN A 158 1.09 24.77 10.40
N LYS A 159 0.08 25.42 10.99
CA LYS A 159 -1.20 24.78 11.30
C LYS A 159 -1.97 24.51 10.01
N LEU A 160 -2.45 23.29 9.83
CA LEU A 160 -3.20 22.86 8.65
C LEU A 160 -4.71 22.97 8.89
N LEU A 161 -5.46 23.48 7.91
CA LEU A 161 -6.92 23.64 8.00
C LEU A 161 -7.63 22.43 7.42
N TYR A 162 -8.41 21.70 8.21
CA TYR A 162 -9.18 20.55 7.71
C TYR A 162 -10.10 20.96 6.56
N THR A 163 -10.08 20.16 5.49
CA THR A 163 -10.96 20.35 4.33
C THR A 163 -11.60 19.00 4.01
N PRO A 164 -12.94 18.88 4.11
CA PRO A 164 -13.65 17.64 3.80
C PRO A 164 -13.40 17.17 2.37
N GLU A 165 -13.49 15.85 2.15
CA GLU A 165 -13.46 15.22 0.81
C GLU A 165 -12.20 15.54 -0.01
N LYS A 166 -11.07 15.79 0.67
CA LYS A 166 -9.77 16.03 0.05
C LYS A 166 -8.87 14.82 0.10
N PHE A 167 -7.96 14.80 -0.85
CA PHE A 167 -6.81 13.91 -0.85
C PHE A 167 -5.54 14.74 -0.70
N GLU A 168 -4.74 14.39 0.30
CA GLU A 168 -3.51 15.10 0.63
C GLU A 168 -2.40 14.11 1.02
N ILE A 169 -1.15 14.47 0.74
CA ILE A 169 0.04 13.74 1.21
C ILE A 169 1.05 14.76 1.73
N GLY A 170 1.77 14.42 2.79
CA GLY A 170 2.81 15.32 3.28
C GLY A 170 3.53 14.84 4.52
N ILE A 171 4.20 15.78 5.16
CA ILE A 171 4.98 15.59 6.38
C ILE A 171 4.43 16.51 7.45
N GLY A 172 3.93 15.91 8.52
CA GLY A 172 3.20 16.62 9.56
C GLY A 172 3.06 15.84 10.85
N ALA A 173 2.29 16.40 11.76
CA ALA A 173 2.01 15.81 13.05
C ALA A 173 0.72 16.34 13.64
N VAL A 174 0.15 15.54 14.54
CA VAL A 174 -1.01 15.89 15.34
C VAL A 174 -0.56 16.29 16.74
N GLY A 175 -1.13 17.35 17.30
CA GLY A 175 -0.81 17.77 18.66
C GLY A 175 -1.56 19.03 19.09
N THR A 176 -1.12 19.63 20.19
CA THR A 176 -1.83 20.78 20.80
C THR A 176 -1.22 22.13 20.42
N ASN A 177 0.02 22.13 19.93
CA ASN A 177 0.75 23.32 19.49
C ASN A 177 2.04 22.89 18.76
N LYS A 178 2.64 23.85 18.05
CA LYS A 178 3.92 23.69 17.33
C LYS A 178 5.05 23.12 18.19
N GLU A 179 5.18 23.53 19.46
CA GLU A 179 6.24 23.03 20.35
C GLU A 179 6.08 21.54 20.68
N SER A 180 4.83 21.08 20.84
CA SER A 180 4.55 19.67 21.13
C SER A 180 4.85 18.73 19.96
N VAL A 181 4.82 19.23 18.72
CA VAL A 181 4.85 18.39 17.51
C VAL A 181 6.16 18.44 16.73
N LYS A 182 7.00 19.46 16.93
CA LYS A 182 8.18 19.73 16.08
C LYS A 182 9.20 18.59 16.00
N ASN A 183 9.19 17.68 16.97
CA ASN A 183 10.12 16.56 17.02
C ASN A 183 9.55 15.24 16.48
N ILE A 184 8.28 15.21 16.09
CA ILE A 184 7.57 14.00 15.65
C ILE A 184 6.86 14.17 14.30
N LEU A 185 7.29 15.17 13.51
CA LEU A 185 6.83 15.39 12.15
C LEU A 185 7.18 14.18 11.28
N GLY A 186 6.17 13.40 10.92
CA GLY A 186 6.31 12.16 10.17
C GLY A 186 5.35 12.10 8.98
N ASN A 187 5.25 10.91 8.39
CA ASN A 187 4.46 10.69 7.19
C ASN A 187 2.97 10.89 7.47
N MET A 188 2.29 11.68 6.63
CA MET A 188 0.86 11.97 6.74
C MET A 188 0.17 11.75 5.39
N VAL A 189 -1.01 11.16 5.41
CA VAL A 189 -1.88 11.06 4.23
C VAL A 189 -3.32 11.33 4.63
N ILE A 190 -4.06 11.99 3.74
CA ILE A 190 -5.49 12.23 3.87
C ILE A 190 -6.17 11.61 2.66
N LEU A 191 -7.12 10.73 2.92
CA LEU A 191 -7.83 9.93 1.96
C LEU A 191 -9.33 10.23 2.10
N ASN A 192 -9.83 11.08 1.20
CA ASN A 192 -11.21 11.54 1.21
C ASN A 192 -11.65 12.14 2.58
N GLY A 193 -10.78 12.90 3.22
CA GLY A 193 -11.01 13.53 4.53
C GLY A 193 -10.62 12.69 5.75
N ASP A 194 -10.51 11.36 5.63
CA ASP A 194 -9.95 10.54 6.71
C ASP A 194 -8.41 10.64 6.70
N MET A 195 -7.77 10.73 7.87
CA MET A 195 -6.34 10.99 8.00
C MET A 195 -5.60 9.80 8.62
N LEU A 196 -4.46 9.43 8.04
CA LEU A 196 -3.47 8.58 8.67
C LEU A 196 -2.18 9.35 8.91
N TRP A 197 -1.52 9.05 10.01
CA TRP A 197 -0.26 9.68 10.39
C TRP A 197 0.64 8.68 11.11
N THR A 198 1.88 8.55 10.64
CA THR A 198 2.93 7.80 11.33
C THR A 198 3.90 8.83 11.95
N PRO A 199 3.98 8.94 13.29
CA PRO A 199 4.89 9.87 13.95
C PRO A 199 6.35 9.51 13.69
N ALA A 200 7.20 10.53 13.62
CA ALA A 200 8.65 10.35 13.56
C ALA A 200 9.27 10.13 14.96
N ASP A 201 8.79 9.11 15.66
CA ASP A 201 9.16 8.77 17.04
C ASP A 201 9.88 7.42 17.19
N GLY A 202 10.10 6.72 16.07
CA GLY A 202 10.78 5.44 15.99
C GLY A 202 9.89 4.21 16.19
N ASN A 203 8.58 4.36 16.38
CA ASN A 203 7.68 3.24 16.70
C ASN A 203 6.95 2.64 15.48
N GLU A 204 7.09 3.19 14.27
CA GLU A 204 6.43 2.75 13.02
C GLU A 204 4.92 2.47 13.16
N THR A 205 4.25 3.14 14.10
CA THR A 205 2.84 2.91 14.43
C THR A 205 2.01 4.04 13.85
N ALA A 206 1.11 3.72 12.92
CA ALA A 206 0.23 4.69 12.30
C ALA A 206 -1.05 4.90 13.13
N ASP A 207 -1.41 6.15 13.36
CA ASP A 207 -2.71 6.56 13.89
C ASP A 207 -3.71 6.81 12.76
N PHE A 208 -4.99 6.57 13.04
CA PHE A 208 -6.10 6.82 12.13
C PHE A 208 -7.13 7.75 12.76
N PHE A 209 -7.51 8.79 12.03
CA PHE A 209 -8.48 9.80 12.44
C PHE A 209 -9.58 9.92 11.39
N THR A 210 -10.83 9.76 11.81
CA THR A 210 -11.97 9.91 10.91
C THR A 210 -12.25 11.39 10.62
N GLY A 211 -12.79 11.66 9.43
CA GLY A 211 -13.15 13.02 9.01
C GLY A 211 -14.07 13.75 9.99
N ASP A 212 -14.98 13.04 10.66
CA ASP A 212 -15.90 13.62 11.65
C ASP A 212 -15.16 14.20 12.88
N ILE A 213 -14.10 13.51 13.34
CA ILE A 213 -13.26 13.98 14.45
C ILE A 213 -12.45 15.19 14.01
N MET A 214 -11.93 15.16 12.77
CA MET A 214 -11.14 16.27 12.22
C MET A 214 -11.99 17.53 12.00
N GLU A 215 -13.24 17.36 11.57
CA GLU A 215 -14.20 18.46 11.39
C GLU A 215 -14.61 19.10 12.71
N GLY A 216 -14.74 18.30 13.77
CA GLY A 216 -15.04 18.77 15.12
C GLY A 216 -13.99 19.73 15.70
N GLY A 217 -12.79 19.78 15.12
CA GLY A 217 -11.71 20.69 15.53
C GLY A 217 -11.06 20.34 16.87
N GLU A 218 -11.35 19.16 17.41
CA GLU A 218 -10.75 18.65 18.65
C GLU A 218 -9.26 18.32 18.47
N ILE A 219 -8.87 18.04 17.23
CA ILE A 219 -7.52 17.64 16.85
C ILE A 219 -6.89 18.74 16.01
N GLU A 220 -5.79 19.33 16.51
CA GLU A 220 -4.99 20.23 15.71
C GLU A 220 -3.91 19.47 14.93
N ARG A 221 -3.72 19.87 13.68
CA ARG A 221 -2.74 19.30 12.77
C ARG A 221 -1.76 20.36 12.31
N PHE A 222 -0.50 19.96 12.23
CA PHE A 222 0.62 20.80 11.82
C PHE A 222 1.40 20.11 10.71
N GLY A 223 1.96 20.88 9.77
CA GLY A 223 2.73 20.35 8.66
C GLY A 223 3.87 21.27 8.26
N ILE A 224 4.94 20.68 7.73
CA ILE A 224 6.05 21.39 7.07
C ILE A 224 6.01 21.21 5.55
N PHE A 225 5.28 20.19 5.08
CA PHE A 225 5.08 19.91 3.67
C PHE A 225 3.71 19.28 3.47
N GLN A 226 2.95 19.75 2.48
CA GLN A 226 1.67 19.17 2.11
C GLN A 226 1.42 19.37 0.62
N VAL A 227 0.99 18.32 -0.07
CA VAL A 227 0.48 18.38 -1.44
C VAL A 227 -0.99 18.00 -1.41
N THR A 228 -1.85 18.96 -1.76
CA THR A 228 -3.30 18.81 -1.81
C THR A 228 -3.76 18.67 -3.26
N HIS A 229 -4.46 17.59 -3.56
CA HIS A 229 -5.09 17.37 -4.86
C HIS A 229 -6.40 18.17 -4.98
N LEU A 230 -6.56 18.90 -6.08
CA LEU A 230 -7.74 19.68 -6.41
C LEU A 230 -8.30 19.23 -7.75
N GLY A 231 -9.60 18.94 -7.81
CA GLY A 231 -10.29 18.51 -9.04
C GLY A 231 -10.65 17.02 -9.02
N PRO A 232 -11.27 16.53 -10.10
CA PRO A 232 -11.72 15.14 -10.19
C PRO A 232 -10.61 14.19 -10.62
N PHE A 233 -10.71 12.93 -10.20
CA PHE A 233 -10.05 11.81 -10.87
C PHE A 233 -10.68 11.59 -12.24
N GLN A 234 -9.83 11.44 -13.27
CA GLN A 234 -10.24 11.41 -14.68
C GLN A 234 -10.22 9.98 -15.23
N TYR A 235 -9.31 9.14 -14.73
CA TYR A 235 -9.09 7.80 -15.24
C TYR A 235 -9.06 6.76 -14.11
N ILE A 236 -9.49 5.54 -14.42
CA ILE A 236 -9.18 4.34 -13.64
C ILE A 236 -8.27 3.45 -14.47
N LEU A 237 -7.09 3.15 -13.94
CA LEU A 237 -6.22 2.07 -14.42
C LEU A 237 -6.49 0.84 -13.57
N THR A 238 -6.76 -0.30 -14.20
CA THR A 238 -6.84 -1.59 -13.51
C THR A 238 -5.83 -2.57 -14.09
N LEU A 239 -5.09 -3.22 -13.19
CA LEU A 239 -4.23 -4.35 -13.47
C LEU A 239 -4.77 -5.57 -12.72
N GLN A 240 -5.04 -6.63 -13.47
CA GLN A 240 -5.34 -7.96 -12.94
C GLN A 240 -4.28 -8.91 -13.45
N ALA A 241 -3.34 -9.28 -12.58
CA ALA A 241 -2.27 -10.19 -12.95
C ALA A 241 -2.78 -11.63 -12.92
N GLU A 242 -2.65 -12.35 -14.04
CA GLU A 242 -2.99 -13.79 -14.11
C GLU A 242 -1.96 -14.65 -13.36
N ASN A 243 -0.72 -14.16 -13.21
CA ASN A 243 0.40 -14.85 -12.57
C ASN A 243 1.10 -13.95 -11.54
N THR A 244 1.85 -14.54 -10.60
CA THR A 244 2.82 -13.79 -9.78
C THR A 244 3.96 -13.28 -10.66
N GLY A 245 4.18 -11.97 -10.71
CA GLY A 245 5.16 -11.32 -11.58
C GLY A 245 5.83 -10.13 -10.90
N ASP A 246 6.91 -9.63 -11.49
CA ASP A 246 7.65 -8.49 -10.94
C ASP A 246 6.93 -7.16 -11.24
N HIS A 247 5.81 -6.94 -10.55
CA HIS A 247 4.91 -5.80 -10.74
C HIS A 247 5.20 -4.75 -9.67
N SER A 248 6.17 -3.89 -9.95
CA SER A 248 6.57 -2.83 -9.03
C SER A 248 5.73 -1.57 -9.18
N ILE A 249 5.69 -0.74 -8.13
CA ILE A 249 5.11 0.61 -8.18
C ILE A 249 5.78 1.46 -9.28
N ASN A 250 7.10 1.32 -9.49
CA ASN A 250 7.80 1.97 -10.61
C ASN A 250 7.25 1.50 -11.97
N GLY A 251 7.06 0.20 -12.17
CA GLY A 251 6.48 -0.31 -13.41
C GLY A 251 5.06 0.20 -13.65
N LEU A 252 4.24 0.29 -12.60
CA LEU A 252 2.91 0.90 -12.66
C LEU A 252 2.99 2.39 -13.06
N ALA A 253 3.89 3.15 -12.44
CA ALA A 253 4.08 4.57 -12.71
C ALA A 253 4.59 4.83 -14.14
N GLU A 254 5.50 4.02 -14.64
CA GLU A 254 5.96 4.06 -16.04
C GLU A 254 4.80 3.81 -17.03
N GLU A 255 3.90 2.88 -16.71
CA GLU A 255 2.72 2.62 -17.54
C GLU A 255 1.75 3.80 -17.53
N ILE A 256 1.51 4.42 -16.37
CA ILE A 256 0.68 5.62 -16.25
C ILE A 256 1.26 6.74 -17.11
N SER A 257 2.56 7.00 -17.02
CA SER A 257 3.23 8.02 -17.83
C SER A 257 3.10 7.71 -19.32
N ARG A 258 3.39 6.47 -19.74
CA ARG A 258 3.27 6.03 -21.14
C ARG A 258 1.85 6.21 -21.69
N PHE A 259 0.84 5.80 -20.93
CA PHE A 259 -0.56 5.98 -21.30
C PHE A 259 -0.89 7.47 -21.49
N ALA A 260 -0.47 8.32 -20.55
CA ALA A 260 -0.71 9.75 -20.58
C ALA A 260 -0.05 10.41 -21.79
N GLU A 261 1.19 10.05 -22.12
CA GLU A 261 1.90 10.59 -23.29
C GLU A 261 1.20 10.29 -24.61
N ILE A 262 0.58 9.11 -24.73
CA ILE A 262 -0.11 8.68 -25.94
C ILE A 262 -1.51 9.28 -26.04
N ASN A 263 -2.24 9.34 -24.92
CA ASN A 263 -3.69 9.59 -24.92
C ASN A 263 -4.08 10.99 -24.40
N CYS A 264 -3.18 11.71 -23.72
CA CYS A 264 -3.46 12.99 -23.09
C CYS A 264 -2.58 14.10 -23.70
N PRO A 265 -3.08 14.88 -24.67
CA PRO A 265 -2.28 15.87 -25.41
C PRO A 265 -1.58 16.93 -24.53
N ASN A 266 -2.20 17.26 -23.39
CA ASN A 266 -1.71 18.28 -22.45
C ASN A 266 -1.08 17.66 -21.19
N PHE A 267 -0.63 16.41 -21.27
CA PHE A 267 0.04 15.78 -20.14
C PHE A 267 1.33 16.52 -19.78
N SER A 268 1.33 17.10 -18.59
CA SER A 268 2.40 17.96 -18.07
C SER A 268 3.59 17.17 -17.51
N GLY A 269 3.49 15.84 -17.38
CA GLY A 269 4.47 15.02 -16.67
C GLY A 269 4.16 14.83 -15.19
N VAL A 270 3.11 15.46 -14.65
CA VAL A 270 2.72 15.33 -13.24
C VAL A 270 1.34 14.71 -13.14
N TRP A 271 1.19 13.74 -12.24
CA TRP A 271 -0.09 13.10 -11.96
C TRP A 271 -0.25 12.76 -10.49
N VAL A 272 -1.49 12.69 -10.05
CA VAL A 272 -1.87 12.16 -8.73
C VAL A 272 -2.49 10.79 -8.92
N MET A 273 -2.25 9.91 -7.95
CA MET A 273 -2.85 8.59 -7.89
C MET A 273 -3.43 8.29 -6.52
N SER A 274 -4.61 7.67 -6.52
CA SER A 274 -5.19 6.98 -5.37
C SER A 274 -5.38 5.53 -5.76
N MET A 275 -4.86 4.58 -4.99
CA MET A 275 -4.81 3.18 -5.38
C MET A 275 -5.29 2.24 -4.27
N LYS A 276 -5.90 1.15 -4.70
CA LYS A 276 -6.09 -0.06 -3.90
C LYS A 276 -5.34 -1.18 -4.58
N ALA A 277 -4.53 -1.93 -3.83
CA ALA A 277 -3.76 -3.02 -4.38
C ALA A 277 -3.68 -4.23 -3.43
N THR A 278 -3.41 -5.40 -4.00
CA THR A 278 -2.98 -6.58 -3.25
C THR A 278 -1.46 -6.57 -3.13
N ILE A 279 -0.93 -6.69 -1.93
CA ILE A 279 0.51 -6.63 -1.66
C ILE A 279 1.19 -7.95 -2.04
N GLU A 280 2.31 -7.87 -2.77
CA GLU A 280 3.28 -8.97 -2.88
C GLU A 280 4.51 -8.75 -1.99
N GLY A 281 4.91 -7.49 -1.80
CA GLY A 281 5.95 -7.13 -0.86
C GLY A 281 6.13 -5.61 -0.80
N ILE A 282 5.97 -5.03 0.38
CA ILE A 282 6.26 -3.61 0.61
C ILE A 282 7.74 -3.44 0.93
N CYS A 283 8.36 -2.50 0.24
CA CYS A 283 9.61 -1.87 0.61
C CYS A 283 9.33 -0.40 0.94
N SER A 284 9.85 0.10 2.04
CA SER A 284 9.52 1.44 2.55
C SER A 284 10.75 2.24 2.94
N SER A 285 10.59 3.57 3.02
CA SER A 285 11.55 4.50 3.61
C SER A 285 10.81 5.45 4.53
N ASP A 286 10.72 5.07 5.80
CA ASP A 286 9.83 5.72 6.77
C ASP A 286 10.60 6.74 7.60
N ILE A 287 10.04 7.93 7.81
CA ILE A 287 10.65 8.96 8.67
C ILE A 287 10.48 8.50 10.12
N THR A 288 11.57 8.08 10.76
CA THR A 288 11.56 7.53 12.12
C THR A 288 12.08 8.51 13.17
N SER A 289 12.65 9.65 12.77
CA SER A 289 13.21 10.64 13.70
C SER A 289 13.02 12.09 13.26
N SER A 290 13.28 13.02 14.17
CA SER A 290 13.02 14.46 13.98
C SER A 290 13.82 15.08 12.82
N LEU A 291 13.10 15.47 11.76
CA LEU A 291 13.65 16.26 10.64
C LEU A 291 14.20 17.62 11.10
N ILE A 292 13.58 18.27 12.07
CA ILE A 292 14.05 19.55 12.64
C ILE A 292 15.40 19.37 13.34
N THR A 293 15.57 18.27 14.07
CA THR A 293 16.84 17.94 14.74
C THR A 293 17.92 17.59 13.72
N ALA A 294 17.56 16.83 12.67
CA ALA A 294 18.46 16.52 11.56
C ALA A 294 18.91 17.79 10.82
N ALA A 295 17.99 18.72 10.53
CA ALA A 295 18.30 20.02 9.92
C ALA A 295 19.29 20.84 10.76
N LYS A 296 19.02 21.00 12.06
CA LYS A 296 19.92 21.71 13.00
C LYS A 296 21.32 21.08 13.04
N THR A 297 21.39 19.75 13.04
CA THR A 297 22.66 19.02 13.04
C THR A 297 23.47 19.27 11.77
N LYS A 298 22.82 19.21 10.60
CA LYS A 298 23.45 19.47 9.30
C LYS A 298 23.95 20.91 9.17
N GLN A 299 23.16 21.88 9.62
CA GLN A 299 23.54 23.31 9.61
C GLN A 299 24.77 23.57 10.51
N ASN A 300 24.81 22.96 11.71
CA ASN A 300 25.96 23.09 12.60
C ASN A 300 27.24 22.48 12.00
N GLN A 301 27.14 21.32 11.33
CA GLN A 301 28.28 20.69 10.66
C GLN A 301 28.84 21.57 9.53
N GLN A 302 27.97 22.19 8.72
CA GLN A 302 28.41 23.12 7.66
C GLN A 302 29.10 24.38 8.22
N HIS A 303 28.67 24.88 9.39
CA HIS A 303 29.32 26.01 10.05
C HIS A 303 30.72 25.66 10.60
N GLU A 304 30.93 24.44 11.09
CA GLU A 304 32.24 23.96 11.57
C GLU A 304 33.20 23.61 10.43
N GLU A 305 32.68 23.14 9.29
CA GLU A 305 33.47 22.80 8.08
C GLU A 305 34.10 24.01 7.39
N GLY A 306 33.64 25.24 7.66
CA GLY A 306 34.23 26.48 7.16
C GLY A 306 35.67 26.78 7.62
N GLY A 307 36.24 25.96 8.51
CA GLY A 307 37.58 26.15 9.07
C GLY A 307 38.58 25.00 8.89
N VAL A 308 38.20 23.83 8.36
CA VAL A 308 39.06 22.63 8.39
C VAL A 308 39.26 22.02 7.00
N LYS A 309 40.52 21.94 6.54
CA LYS A 309 40.90 21.20 5.33
C LYS A 309 40.72 19.69 5.57
N HIS A 310 39.79 19.06 4.86
CA HIS A 310 39.59 17.62 4.92
C HIS A 310 40.44 16.84 3.90
N SER A 311 40.69 15.57 4.22
CA SER A 311 41.28 14.58 3.32
C SER A 311 40.33 14.30 2.14
N LEU A 312 40.88 14.19 0.93
CA LEU A 312 40.17 13.97 -0.36
C LEU A 312 39.32 12.68 -0.44
N TYR A 313 39.25 11.88 0.63
CA TYR A 313 38.61 10.56 0.65
C TYR A 313 37.37 10.44 1.57
N ARG A 314 36.82 11.56 2.08
CA ARG A 314 35.58 11.50 2.87
C ARG A 314 34.37 11.36 1.94
N ILE A 315 33.76 10.18 1.92
CA ILE A 315 32.48 9.91 1.24
C ILE A 315 31.36 10.29 2.23
N PRO A 316 30.47 11.26 1.92
CA PRO A 316 29.30 11.54 2.73
C PRO A 316 28.38 10.31 2.74
N THR A 317 27.97 9.83 3.90
CA THR A 317 27.20 8.56 4.00
C THR A 317 25.68 8.74 3.94
N ARG A 318 25.15 9.96 4.07
CA ARG A 318 23.75 10.35 3.78
C ARG A 318 23.74 11.83 3.40
N GLU A 319 23.34 12.19 2.17
CA GLU A 319 23.45 13.57 1.67
C GLU A 319 22.29 14.44 2.14
N SER A 320 21.12 13.84 2.41
CA SER A 320 19.92 14.56 2.79
C SER A 320 19.44 14.30 4.22
N ILE A 321 18.65 15.23 4.76
CA ILE A 321 18.08 15.04 6.09
C ILE A 321 16.92 14.04 6.10
N ILE A 322 16.22 13.83 4.98
CA ILE A 322 15.18 12.80 4.88
C ILE A 322 15.87 11.44 4.97
N GLU A 323 16.93 11.20 4.18
CA GLU A 323 17.74 9.98 4.32
C GLU A 323 18.25 9.81 5.75
N ALA A 324 18.75 10.87 6.38
CA ALA A 324 19.26 10.80 7.75
C ALA A 324 18.18 10.49 8.79
N ALA A 325 16.96 10.98 8.57
CA ALA A 325 15.84 10.82 9.49
C ALA A 325 14.99 9.58 9.22
N SER A 326 15.21 8.90 8.10
CA SER A 326 14.44 7.74 7.66
C SER A 326 15.18 6.40 7.87
N GLU A 327 14.37 5.35 7.96
CA GLU A 327 14.80 3.95 7.92
C GLU A 327 14.22 3.24 6.70
N ASP A 328 15.11 2.63 5.92
CA ASP A 328 14.72 1.84 4.76
C ASP A 328 14.48 0.39 5.16
N ASN A 329 13.34 -0.15 4.75
CA ASN A 329 13.02 -1.56 4.89
C ASN A 329 12.83 -2.20 3.52
N LEU A 330 13.66 -3.21 3.21
CA LEU A 330 13.68 -3.90 1.91
C LEU A 330 13.22 -5.37 2.01
N ASP A 331 12.66 -5.79 3.14
CA ASP A 331 12.40 -7.20 3.48
C ASP A 331 11.09 -7.77 2.87
N ASN A 332 10.48 -7.09 1.89
CA ASN A 332 9.22 -7.50 1.24
C ASN A 332 8.13 -7.90 2.26
N ARG A 333 7.64 -6.92 3.02
CA ARG A 333 6.65 -7.15 4.10
C ARG A 333 5.20 -7.23 3.58
N TYR A 334 4.30 -7.78 4.40
CA TYR A 334 2.84 -7.76 4.22
C TYR A 334 2.30 -8.52 3.01
N LEU A 335 2.99 -9.59 2.58
CA LEU A 335 2.53 -10.45 1.48
C LEU A 335 1.06 -10.86 1.66
N GLY A 336 0.25 -10.49 0.68
CA GLY A 336 -1.15 -10.84 0.55
C GLY A 336 -2.15 -9.95 1.29
N GLU A 337 -1.68 -8.99 2.08
CA GLU A 337 -2.51 -7.95 2.68
C GLU A 337 -2.99 -6.94 1.63
N THR A 338 -3.89 -6.04 2.01
CA THR A 338 -4.39 -4.97 1.15
C THR A 338 -3.66 -3.66 1.39
N LEU A 339 -3.28 -2.99 0.29
CA LEU A 339 -2.69 -1.66 0.27
C LEU A 339 -3.74 -0.65 -0.16
N ILE A 340 -3.93 0.41 0.62
CA ILE A 340 -4.59 1.63 0.18
C ILE A 340 -3.55 2.74 0.15
N GLY A 341 -3.24 3.25 -1.03
CA GLY A 341 -2.19 4.26 -1.21
C GLY A 341 -2.69 5.53 -1.86
N PHE A 342 -2.02 6.64 -1.54
CA PHE A 342 -2.20 7.91 -2.24
C PHE A 342 -0.86 8.62 -2.37
N GLY A 343 -0.70 9.32 -3.48
CA GLY A 343 0.52 10.02 -3.79
C GLY A 343 0.50 10.63 -5.17
N TYR A 344 1.68 11.00 -5.64
CA TYR A 344 1.86 11.59 -6.95
C TYR A 344 3.16 11.13 -7.59
N GLY A 345 3.19 11.23 -8.92
CA GLY A 345 4.37 10.99 -9.73
C GLY A 345 4.75 12.21 -10.55
N VAL A 346 6.05 12.35 -10.77
CA VAL A 346 6.65 13.42 -11.58
C VAL A 346 7.64 12.79 -12.56
N ASP A 347 7.24 12.73 -13.83
CA ASP A 347 8.18 12.55 -14.93
C ASP A 347 8.94 13.87 -15.11
N LEU A 348 10.14 13.94 -14.53
CA LEU A 348 10.94 15.15 -14.48
C LEU A 348 11.37 15.61 -15.87
N LYS A 349 11.55 14.68 -16.81
CA LYS A 349 11.94 15.00 -18.18
C LYS A 349 10.83 15.74 -18.90
N ARG A 350 9.59 15.28 -18.73
CA ARG A 350 8.39 15.93 -19.28
C ARG A 350 8.06 17.22 -18.53
N ALA A 351 8.06 17.18 -17.20
CA ALA A 351 7.61 18.27 -16.34
C ALA A 351 8.43 19.56 -16.47
N LYS A 352 9.73 19.46 -16.78
CA LYS A 352 10.60 20.61 -17.09
C LYS A 352 10.13 21.44 -18.29
N GLY A 353 9.32 20.85 -19.19
CA GLY A 353 8.72 21.58 -20.32
C GLY A 353 7.48 22.40 -19.95
N TYR A 354 6.89 22.17 -18.77
CA TYR A 354 5.60 22.74 -18.38
C TYR A 354 5.67 23.61 -17.11
N PHE A 355 6.58 23.30 -16.18
CA PHE A 355 6.69 23.97 -14.88
C PHE A 355 8.09 24.57 -14.70
N SER A 356 8.19 25.65 -13.91
CA SER A 356 9.49 26.25 -13.57
C SER A 356 10.29 25.35 -12.63
N PRO A 357 11.64 25.44 -12.62
CA PRO A 357 12.49 24.73 -11.66
C PRO A 357 12.02 24.92 -10.21
N ASP A 358 11.79 26.17 -9.79
CA ASP A 358 11.31 26.50 -8.44
C ASP A 358 10.00 25.78 -8.08
N THR A 359 9.10 25.61 -9.06
CA THR A 359 7.83 24.88 -8.84
C THR A 359 8.09 23.39 -8.66
N LEU A 360 8.93 22.80 -9.51
CA LEU A 360 9.25 21.38 -9.44
C LEU A 360 10.02 21.02 -8.16
N GLU A 361 10.91 21.89 -7.69
CA GLU A 361 11.65 21.73 -6.42
C GLU A 361 10.72 21.67 -5.20
N THR A 362 9.51 22.24 -5.30
CA THR A 362 8.53 22.12 -4.21
C THR A 362 7.98 20.71 -4.06
N ILE A 363 7.85 19.93 -5.14
CA ILE A 363 7.17 18.62 -5.13
C ILE A 363 8.08 17.45 -5.47
N ALA A 364 9.28 17.65 -5.97
CA ALA A 364 10.19 16.58 -6.32
C ALA A 364 11.61 16.89 -5.83
N ILE A 365 12.31 15.83 -5.41
CA ILE A 365 13.76 15.91 -5.21
C ILE A 365 14.38 15.93 -6.61
N MET A 366 15.34 16.83 -6.86
CA MET A 366 15.99 16.93 -8.16
C MET A 366 17.13 15.91 -8.30
N PRO A 367 17.32 15.30 -9.50
CA PRO A 367 18.38 14.34 -9.72
C PRO A 367 19.77 14.95 -9.47
N SER A 368 20.66 14.20 -8.85
CA SER A 368 22.05 14.58 -8.63
C SER A 368 22.99 13.79 -9.56
N PRO A 369 24.26 14.20 -9.71
CA PRO A 369 25.25 13.41 -10.45
C PRO A 369 25.42 11.97 -9.92
N MET A 370 25.09 11.72 -8.64
CA MET A 370 25.17 10.39 -8.02
C MET A 370 23.83 9.64 -8.04
N HIS A 371 22.70 10.36 -8.04
CA HIS A 371 21.35 9.79 -8.07
C HIS A 371 20.60 10.28 -9.31
N HIS A 372 20.61 9.47 -10.36
CA HIS A 372 19.92 9.75 -11.62
C HIS A 372 18.59 8.99 -11.70
N TYR A 373 17.49 9.72 -11.81
CA TYR A 373 16.17 9.18 -12.11
C TYR A 373 15.38 10.19 -12.94
N ASP A 374 14.61 9.68 -13.90
CA ASP A 374 13.69 10.49 -14.70
C ASP A 374 12.29 10.57 -14.05
N LEU A 375 11.98 9.63 -13.15
CA LEU A 375 10.69 9.49 -12.50
C LEU A 375 10.85 9.62 -10.98
N PHE A 376 10.18 10.61 -10.40
CA PHE A 376 10.05 10.78 -8.96
C PHE A 376 8.67 10.33 -8.50
N LEU A 377 8.61 9.58 -7.39
CA LEU A 377 7.37 9.12 -6.77
C LEU A 377 7.33 9.52 -5.30
N ASN A 378 6.19 10.03 -4.85
CA ASN A 378 5.94 10.28 -3.43
C ASN A 378 4.57 9.68 -3.09
N ILE A 379 4.59 8.53 -2.41
CA ILE A 379 3.40 7.71 -2.18
C ILE A 379 3.44 7.19 -0.75
N ASN A 380 2.37 7.42 0.00
CA ASN A 380 2.13 6.78 1.28
C ASN A 380 1.06 5.70 1.13
N GLY A 381 1.23 4.57 1.81
CA GLY A 381 0.38 3.40 1.70
C GLY A 381 0.01 2.82 3.05
N ALA A 382 -1.30 2.78 3.34
CA ALA A 382 -1.87 2.09 4.48
C ALA A 382 -1.99 0.58 4.18
N VAL A 383 -1.51 -0.25 5.12
CA VAL A 383 -1.66 -1.70 5.08
C VAL A 383 -2.89 -2.09 5.90
N LEU A 384 -3.84 -2.77 5.27
CA LEU A 384 -5.07 -3.23 5.91
C LEU A 384 -5.22 -4.75 5.81
N ARG A 385 -5.86 -5.29 6.85
CA ARG A 385 -6.39 -6.65 6.94
C ARG A 385 -7.91 -6.66 6.86
N ASP A 386 -8.46 -7.80 6.47
CA ASP A 386 -9.90 -8.06 6.36
C ASP A 386 -10.59 -7.18 5.30
N VAL A 387 -9.82 -6.74 4.29
CA VAL A 387 -10.30 -5.91 3.18
C VAL A 387 -10.05 -6.66 1.87
N PRO A 388 -10.98 -7.50 1.40
CA PRO A 388 -10.77 -8.28 0.19
C PRO A 388 -10.68 -7.41 -1.07
N TRP A 389 -9.91 -7.89 -2.04
CA TRP A 389 -9.85 -7.32 -3.38
C TRP A 389 -11.21 -7.42 -4.10
N ASN A 390 -11.72 -6.30 -4.62
CA ASN A 390 -12.92 -6.27 -5.46
C ASN A 390 -12.81 -5.20 -6.56
N PRO A 391 -12.53 -5.58 -7.81
CA PRO A 391 -12.32 -4.62 -8.90
C PRO A 391 -13.62 -4.02 -9.46
N SER A 392 -14.80 -4.50 -9.05
CA SER A 392 -16.09 -4.12 -9.66
C SER A 392 -16.83 -2.98 -8.95
N ARG A 393 -16.24 -2.37 -7.92
CA ARG A 393 -16.85 -1.29 -7.14
C ARG A 393 -16.13 0.04 -7.36
N ASP A 394 -16.83 1.15 -7.18
CA ASP A 394 -16.26 2.50 -7.22
C ASP A 394 -15.07 2.62 -6.26
N LEU A 395 -13.90 3.00 -6.78
CA LEU A 395 -12.65 2.97 -6.02
C LEU A 395 -12.62 3.99 -4.88
N ASN A 396 -13.18 5.19 -5.08
CA ASN A 396 -13.16 6.24 -4.05
C ASN A 396 -14.08 5.88 -2.88
N LEU A 397 -15.26 5.32 -3.18
CA LEU A 397 -16.16 4.77 -2.17
C LEU A 397 -15.53 3.58 -1.44
N GLN A 398 -14.86 2.67 -2.17
CA GLN A 398 -14.13 1.56 -1.56
C GLN A 398 -13.08 2.05 -0.57
N ILE A 399 -12.19 2.96 -0.98
CA ILE A 399 -11.11 3.47 -0.13
C ILE A 399 -11.66 4.02 1.18
N SER A 400 -12.68 4.87 1.12
CA SER A 400 -13.28 5.49 2.31
C SER A 400 -13.94 4.47 3.24
N GLN A 401 -14.66 3.49 2.67
CA GLN A 401 -15.34 2.45 3.45
C GLN A 401 -14.35 1.47 4.08
N GLU A 402 -13.27 1.16 3.37
CA GLU A 402 -12.30 0.15 3.77
C GLU A 402 -11.34 0.65 4.83
N LEU A 403 -10.97 1.94 4.80
CA LEU A 403 -10.26 2.56 5.92
C LEU A 403 -11.05 2.52 7.22
N LYS A 404 -12.39 2.65 7.14
CA LYS A 404 -13.27 2.64 8.33
C LYS A 404 -13.60 1.23 8.83
N ASN A 405 -13.71 0.26 7.93
CA ASN A 405 -14.17 -1.09 8.26
C ASN A 405 -13.05 -2.12 8.32
N GLY A 406 -11.92 -1.85 7.68
CA GLY A 406 -10.73 -2.71 7.67
C GLY A 406 -9.91 -2.55 8.93
N SER A 407 -9.09 -3.57 9.22
CA SER A 407 -8.14 -3.53 10.33
C SER A 407 -6.84 -2.88 9.85
N LEU A 408 -6.61 -1.60 10.20
CA LEU A 408 -5.35 -0.93 9.92
C LEU A 408 -4.19 -1.63 10.64
N VAL A 409 -3.18 -2.04 9.89
CA VAL A 409 -1.95 -2.64 10.42
C VAL A 409 -0.92 -1.54 10.69
N THR A 410 -0.63 -0.72 9.68
CA THR A 410 0.29 0.43 9.74
C THR A 410 0.22 1.22 8.42
N MET A 411 1.02 2.27 8.29
CA MET A 411 1.20 3.04 7.05
C MET A 411 2.70 3.26 6.79
N HIS A 412 3.09 3.10 5.53
CA HIS A 412 4.46 3.28 5.07
C HIS A 412 4.57 4.32 3.95
N HIS A 413 5.71 5.00 3.90
CA HIS A 413 6.15 5.68 2.68
C HIS A 413 6.77 4.66 1.72
N LEU A 414 6.15 4.48 0.56
CA LEU A 414 6.44 3.36 -0.34
C LEU A 414 7.61 3.66 -1.27
N LEU A 415 8.57 2.74 -1.31
CA LEU A 415 9.60 2.74 -2.34
C LEU A 415 9.04 2.18 -3.65
N GLY A 416 9.52 2.71 -4.78
CA GLY A 416 9.08 2.31 -6.12
C GLY A 416 9.30 0.82 -6.46
N ILE A 417 10.19 0.14 -5.73
CA ILE A 417 10.44 -1.30 -5.85
C ILE A 417 9.39 -2.17 -5.14
N THR A 418 8.47 -1.57 -4.37
CA THR A 418 7.32 -2.27 -3.76
C THR A 418 6.53 -3.03 -4.81
N LYS A 419 6.21 -4.29 -4.52
CA LYS A 419 5.54 -5.22 -5.43
C LYS A 419 4.06 -5.38 -5.09
N ILE A 420 3.23 -5.31 -6.11
CA ILE A 420 1.76 -5.41 -6.03
C ILE A 420 1.26 -6.42 -7.05
N ARG A 421 0.21 -7.20 -6.73
CA ARG A 421 -0.34 -8.20 -7.67
C ARG A 421 -1.47 -7.63 -8.52
N ASN A 422 -2.53 -7.22 -7.85
CA ASN A 422 -3.71 -6.62 -8.46
C ASN A 422 -3.78 -5.18 -7.99
N VAL A 423 -4.15 -4.26 -8.88
CA VAL A 423 -4.28 -2.85 -8.51
C VAL A 423 -5.35 -2.15 -9.33
N SER A 424 -6.07 -1.25 -8.67
CA SER A 424 -6.96 -0.27 -9.29
C SER A 424 -6.50 1.09 -8.82
N VAL A 425 -6.26 1.99 -9.77
CA VAL A 425 -5.70 3.32 -9.54
C VAL A 425 -6.63 4.35 -10.14
N ALA A 426 -7.16 5.26 -9.32
CA ALA A 426 -7.77 6.49 -9.78
C ALA A 426 -6.67 7.52 -10.05
N ILE A 427 -6.68 8.12 -11.23
CA ILE A 427 -5.61 8.97 -11.74
C ILE A 427 -6.15 10.34 -12.16
N SER A 428 -5.40 11.38 -11.78
CA SER A 428 -5.60 12.74 -12.25
C SER A 428 -4.32 13.26 -12.88
N PHE A 429 -4.39 13.75 -14.12
CA PHE A 429 -3.27 14.47 -14.74
C PHE A 429 -3.33 15.96 -14.39
N ILE A 430 -2.21 16.50 -13.93
CA ILE A 430 -2.14 17.82 -13.29
C ILE A 430 -1.84 18.90 -14.32
N SER A 431 -2.69 19.93 -14.40
CA SER A 431 -2.52 21.04 -15.35
C SER A 431 -1.84 22.27 -14.75
N SER A 432 -1.91 22.44 -13.42
CA SER A 432 -1.26 23.54 -12.71
C SER A 432 -0.85 23.17 -11.29
N ILE A 433 0.18 23.85 -10.78
CA ILE A 433 0.70 23.71 -9.42
C ILE A 433 0.73 25.11 -8.81
N SER A 434 0.19 25.26 -7.61
CA SER A 434 0.20 26.51 -6.84
C SER A 434 0.92 26.29 -5.52
N VAL A 435 1.83 27.20 -5.16
CA VAL A 435 2.58 27.16 -3.89
C VAL A 435 1.97 28.20 -2.96
N LYS A 436 1.69 27.79 -1.72
CA LYS A 436 1.03 28.61 -0.70
C LYS A 436 2.01 29.33 0.21
#